data_AF-A0A376W808-F1
#
_entry.id   AF-A0A376W808-F1
#
_cell.length_a   1.000
_cell.length_b   1.000
_cell.length_c   1.000
_cell.angle_alpha   90.00
_cell.angle_beta   90.00
_cell.angle_gamma   90.00
#
_symmetry.space_group_name_H-M   'P 1'
#
loop_
_entity.id
_entity.type
_entity.pdbx_description
1 polymer ?
#
loop_
_entity_poly.entity_id
_entity_poly.type
_entity_poly.pdbx_seq_one_letter_code
_entity_poly.pdbx_strand_id
1 'polypeptide(L)'
;MPGSLGELDSLGLSGSEIRFHGKTLLALVEKAQALPEEALPQPMLNLMDMPGYRKAFKAIKSLITDVSETHKISAELLASRRQINQLLNWHWKLKPQNNLPELISGWRGELMAEALHNLLQEYPQ
;
A
#
# COMPACT_ATOMS: atom_id res chain seq x y z
N MET A 1 10.98 -22.96 -1.68
CA MET A 1 9.67 -23.17 -2.34
C MET A 1 9.38 -24.66 -2.28
N PRO A 2 8.17 -25.11 -1.89
CA PRO A 2 7.89 -26.52 -1.65
C PRO A 2 7.95 -27.34 -2.95
N GLY A 3 8.66 -28.47 -2.93
CA GLY A 3 8.82 -29.39 -4.05
C GLY A 3 7.98 -30.68 -3.93
N SER A 4 7.34 -30.92 -2.79
CA SER A 4 6.59 -32.15 -2.53
C SER A 4 5.36 -31.92 -1.66
N LEU A 5 4.42 -32.88 -1.67
CA LEU A 5 3.23 -32.83 -0.81
C LEU A 5 3.58 -32.92 0.68
N GLY A 6 4.66 -33.62 1.03
CA GLY A 6 5.16 -33.68 2.41
C GLY A 6 5.75 -32.35 2.88
N GLU A 7 6.34 -31.56 1.99
CA GLU A 7 6.76 -30.19 2.30
C GLU A 7 5.57 -29.25 2.49
N LEU A 8 4.47 -29.44 1.75
CA LEU A 8 3.23 -28.69 1.99
C LEU A 8 2.64 -28.99 3.39
N ASP A 9 2.68 -30.25 3.81
CA ASP A 9 2.28 -30.66 5.17
C ASP A 9 3.20 -30.03 6.24
N SER A 10 4.51 -30.03 6.00
CA SER A 10 5.51 -29.39 6.88
C SER A 10 5.33 -27.87 6.99
N LEU A 11 4.77 -27.23 5.95
CA LEU A 11 4.40 -25.81 5.94
C LEU A 11 3.07 -25.54 6.67
N GLY A 12 2.40 -26.58 7.18
CA GLY A 12 1.19 -26.46 7.98
C GLY A 12 -0.12 -26.48 7.19
N LEU A 13 -0.11 -26.87 5.91
CA LEU A 13 -1.35 -27.05 5.16
C LEU A 13 -2.14 -28.24 5.71
N SER A 14 -3.46 -28.11 5.76
CA SER A 14 -4.34 -29.19 6.18
C SER A 14 -4.38 -30.32 5.17
N GLY A 15 -4.65 -31.55 5.63
CA GLY A 15 -4.80 -32.70 4.74
C GLY A 15 -5.88 -32.53 3.66
N SER A 16 -6.91 -31.71 3.92
CA SER A 16 -7.93 -31.37 2.90
C SER A 16 -7.33 -30.48 1.80
N GLU A 17 -6.60 -29.43 2.16
CA GLU A 17 -5.94 -28.53 1.20
C GLU A 17 -4.90 -29.29 0.37
N ILE A 18 -4.13 -30.18 0.98
CA ILE A 18 -3.15 -31.01 0.27
C ILE A 18 -3.85 -31.97 -0.70
N ARG A 19 -4.93 -32.64 -0.25
CA ARG A 19 -5.67 -33.60 -1.08
C ARG A 19 -6.34 -32.94 -2.28
N PHE A 20 -6.97 -31.78 -2.09
CA PHE A 20 -7.71 -31.11 -3.17
C PHE A 20 -6.84 -30.17 -4.03
N HIS A 21 -5.82 -29.54 -3.44
CA HIS A 21 -5.07 -28.46 -4.09
C HIS A 21 -3.56 -28.69 -4.13
N GLY A 22 -3.02 -29.69 -3.43
CA GLY A 22 -1.57 -29.89 -3.31
C GLY A 22 -0.86 -30.03 -4.67
N LYS A 23 -1.42 -30.80 -5.61
CA LYS A 23 -0.86 -30.92 -6.97
C LYS A 23 -0.86 -29.59 -7.72
N THR A 24 -1.94 -28.81 -7.63
CA THR A 24 -2.05 -27.50 -8.27
C THR A 24 -1.06 -26.51 -7.68
N LEU A 25 -0.89 -26.49 -6.36
CA LEU A 25 0.08 -25.63 -5.68
C LEU A 25 1.51 -25.94 -6.12
N LEU A 26 1.90 -27.22 -6.18
CA LEU A 26 3.22 -27.61 -6.67
C LEU A 26 3.43 -27.23 -8.14
N ALA A 27 2.43 -27.41 -8.99
CA ALA A 27 2.50 -27.00 -10.40
C ALA A 27 2.66 -25.48 -10.55
N LEU A 28 2.02 -24.67 -9.69
CA LEU A 28 2.19 -23.22 -9.68
C LEU A 28 3.60 -22.82 -9.21
N VAL A 29 4.15 -23.53 -8.22
CA VAL A 29 5.53 -23.32 -7.76
C VAL A 29 6.53 -23.63 -8.88
N GLU A 30 6.37 -24.76 -9.57
CA GLU A 30 7.22 -25.15 -10.69
C GLU A 30 7.10 -24.15 -11.85
N LYS A 31 5.87 -23.75 -12.19
CA LYS A 31 5.62 -22.70 -13.18
C LYS A 31 6.34 -21.40 -12.82
N ALA A 32 6.28 -20.97 -11.56
CA ALA A 32 6.94 -19.74 -11.11
C ALA A 32 8.47 -19.85 -11.15
N GLN A 33 9.05 -21.02 -10.83
CA GLN A 33 10.50 -21.26 -10.92
C GLN A 33 11.00 -21.29 -12.36
N ALA A 34 10.17 -21.72 -13.30
CA ALA A 34 10.50 -21.75 -14.73
C ALA A 34 10.29 -20.41 -15.45
N LEU A 35 9.74 -19.38 -14.79
CA LEU A 35 9.57 -18.07 -15.40
C LEU A 35 10.94 -17.39 -15.62
N PRO A 36 11.17 -16.77 -16.78
CA PRO A 36 12.36 -15.95 -16.99
C PRO A 36 12.31 -14.73 -16.06
N GLU A 37 13.48 -14.24 -15.63
CA GLU A 37 13.58 -13.11 -14.70
C GLU A 37 12.84 -11.86 -15.20
N GLU A 38 12.81 -11.64 -16.53
CA GLU A 38 12.10 -10.53 -17.17
C GLU A 38 10.57 -10.59 -16.98
N ALA A 39 10.01 -11.78 -16.77
CA ALA A 39 8.59 -11.97 -16.52
C ALA A 39 8.24 -11.95 -15.03
N LEU A 40 9.24 -11.84 -14.14
CA LEU A 40 8.99 -11.73 -12.70
C LEU A 40 8.44 -10.35 -12.35
N PRO A 41 7.49 -10.27 -11.41
CA PRO A 41 6.99 -8.98 -10.95
C PRO A 41 8.10 -8.22 -10.20
N GLN A 42 8.05 -6.89 -10.29
CA GLN A 42 8.93 -6.06 -9.47
C GLN A 42 8.61 -6.25 -7.97
N PRO A 43 9.64 -6.21 -7.10
CA PRO A 43 9.43 -6.30 -5.67
C PRO A 43 8.57 -5.13 -5.18
N MET A 44 7.66 -5.42 -4.25
CA MET A 44 6.83 -4.38 -3.67
C MET A 44 7.68 -3.47 -2.77
N LEU A 45 7.60 -2.17 -3.01
CA LEU A 45 8.19 -1.18 -2.12
C LEU A 45 7.27 -0.97 -0.91
N ASN A 46 7.83 -1.14 0.29
CA ASN A 46 7.09 -0.92 1.52
C ASN A 46 7.09 0.58 1.88
N LEU A 47 5.90 1.16 1.96
CA LEU A 47 5.70 2.56 2.31
C LEU A 47 6.37 2.95 3.64
N MET A 48 6.35 2.06 4.63
CA MET A 48 6.89 2.34 5.97
C MET A 48 8.41 2.51 5.98
N ASP A 49 9.08 1.93 4.97
CA ASP A 49 10.54 1.92 4.83
C ASP A 49 11.03 3.12 4.00
N MET A 50 10.11 3.90 3.42
CA MET A 50 10.46 5.08 2.65
C MET A 50 11.10 6.16 3.53
N PRO A 51 12.22 6.77 3.09
CA PRO A 51 12.80 7.91 3.77
C PRO A 51 11.77 9.03 3.97
N GLY A 52 11.64 9.50 5.21
CA GLY A 52 10.71 10.58 5.53
C GLY A 52 9.27 10.14 5.80
N TYR A 53 8.88 8.86 5.64
CA TYR A 53 7.51 8.38 5.90
C TYR A 53 6.94 8.84 7.24
N ARG A 54 7.64 8.59 8.35
CA ARG A 54 7.13 8.97 9.69
C ARG A 54 6.97 10.48 9.84
N LYS A 55 7.86 11.26 9.24
CA LYS A 55 7.83 12.73 9.28
C LYS A 55 6.65 13.24 8.45
N ALA A 56 6.50 12.75 7.21
CA ALA A 56 5.40 13.10 6.31
C ALA A 56 4.04 12.72 6.91
N PHE A 57 3.92 11.51 7.45
CA PHE A 57 2.69 11.04 8.08
C PHE A 57 2.29 11.92 9.28
N LYS A 58 3.26 12.34 10.10
CA LYS A 58 3.00 13.24 11.23
C LYS A 58 2.61 14.65 10.75
N ALA A 59 3.30 15.18 9.75
CA ALA A 59 3.02 16.50 9.18
C ALA A 59 1.62 16.54 8.56
N ILE A 60 1.24 15.54 7.77
CA ILE A 60 -0.10 15.42 7.18
C ILE A 60 -1.16 15.36 8.28
N LYS A 61 -0.94 14.57 9.35
CA LYS A 61 -1.88 14.54 10.49
C LYS A 61 -2.05 15.90 11.17
N SER A 62 -0.97 16.66 11.34
CA SER A 62 -1.04 18.02 11.89
C SER A 62 -1.90 18.92 11.01
N LEU A 63 -1.65 18.90 9.69
CA LEU A 63 -2.42 19.69 8.74
C LEU A 63 -3.91 19.31 8.76
N ILE A 64 -4.25 18.03 8.88
CA ILE A 64 -5.65 17.58 9.00
C ILE A 64 -6.31 18.13 10.26
N THR A 65 -5.57 18.19 11.38
CA THR A 65 -6.07 18.80 12.62
C THR A 65 -6.36 20.30 12.42
N ASP A 66 -5.47 21.03 11.76
CA ASP A 66 -5.66 22.46 11.50
C ASP A 66 -6.88 22.72 10.58
N VAL A 67 -7.05 21.90 9.54
CA VAL A 67 -8.22 21.93 8.63
C VAL A 67 -9.50 21.55 9.37
N SER A 68 -9.44 20.56 10.27
CA SER A 68 -10.57 20.15 11.12
C SER A 68 -11.07 21.30 11.98
N GLU A 69 -10.16 22.03 12.63
CA GLU A 69 -10.50 23.16 13.50
C GLU A 69 -11.03 24.36 12.72
N THR A 70 -10.51 24.60 11.51
CA THR A 70 -10.91 25.70 10.63
C THR A 70 -12.31 25.48 10.06
N HIS A 71 -12.58 24.28 9.51
CA HIS A 71 -13.86 23.97 8.87
C HIS A 71 -14.91 23.38 9.82
N LYS A 72 -14.56 23.14 11.09
CA LYS A 72 -15.41 22.49 12.10
C LYS A 72 -15.92 21.11 11.67
N ILE A 73 -15.09 20.38 10.91
CA ILE A 73 -15.35 19.00 10.47
C ILE A 73 -14.47 18.07 11.29
N SER A 74 -14.95 16.88 11.66
CA SER A 74 -14.15 15.89 12.37
C SER A 74 -12.89 15.48 11.59
N ALA A 75 -11.73 15.49 12.24
CA ALA A 75 -10.45 15.04 11.66
C ALA A 75 -10.53 13.59 11.13
N GLU A 76 -11.28 12.72 11.80
CA GLU A 76 -11.47 11.33 11.35
C GLU A 76 -12.25 11.23 10.04
N LEU A 77 -13.18 12.16 9.81
CA LEU A 77 -13.94 12.25 8.56
C LEU A 77 -13.09 12.83 7.43
N LEU A 78 -12.23 13.80 7.75
CA LEU A 78 -11.32 14.41 6.79
C LEU A 78 -10.31 13.39 6.28
N ALA A 79 -9.67 12.62 7.17
CA ALA A 79 -8.66 11.67 6.76
C ALA A 79 -8.45 10.52 7.75
N SER A 80 -8.53 9.31 7.23
CA SER A 80 -8.10 8.08 7.89
C SER A 80 -6.62 7.77 7.59
N ARG A 81 -6.02 6.90 8.42
CA ARG A 81 -4.68 6.35 8.15
C ARG A 81 -4.55 5.75 6.74
N ARG A 82 -5.61 5.09 6.24
CA ARG A 82 -5.64 4.52 4.88
C ARG A 82 -5.49 5.61 3.83
N GLN A 83 -6.20 6.72 3.97
CA GLN A 83 -6.19 7.82 3.01
C GLN A 83 -4.86 8.58 3.02
N ILE A 84 -4.26 8.79 4.19
CA ILE A 84 -2.90 9.37 4.28
C ILE A 84 -1.89 8.45 3.59
N ASN A 85 -1.96 7.15 3.85
CA ASN A 85 -1.08 6.19 3.19
C ASN A 85 -1.33 6.09 1.69
N GLN A 86 -2.57 6.25 1.21
CA GLN A 86 -2.88 6.30 -0.22
C GLN A 86 -2.18 7.48 -0.89
N LEU A 87 -2.24 8.67 -0.28
CA LEU A 87 -1.57 9.87 -0.76
C LEU A 87 -0.05 9.71 -0.79
N LEU A 88 0.55 9.13 0.26
CA LEU A 88 2.00 8.90 0.29
C LEU A 88 2.46 7.83 -0.71
N ASN A 89 1.66 6.75 -0.89
CA ASN A 89 1.93 5.76 -1.95
C ASN A 89 1.88 6.39 -3.35
N TRP A 90 0.98 7.36 -3.56
CA TRP A 90 0.86 8.09 -4.81
C TRP A 90 2.06 9.02 -5.04
N HIS A 91 2.43 9.79 -4.02
CA HIS A 91 3.55 10.73 -4.07
C HIS A 91 4.87 10.04 -4.43
N TRP A 92 5.16 8.89 -3.80
CA TRP A 92 6.36 8.10 -4.08
C TRP A 92 6.20 7.04 -5.18
N LYS A 93 5.05 7.01 -5.87
CA LYS A 93 4.78 6.08 -6.99
C LYS A 93 5.05 4.61 -6.65
N LEU A 94 4.80 4.20 -5.40
CA LEU A 94 5.16 2.86 -4.90
C LEU A 94 4.27 1.75 -5.48
N LYS A 95 3.07 2.11 -5.92
CA LYS A 95 2.07 1.17 -6.46
C LYS A 95 1.33 1.84 -7.62
N PRO A 96 0.93 1.09 -8.65
CA PRO A 96 0.05 1.61 -9.68
C PRO A 96 -1.28 2.01 -9.04
N GLN A 97 -1.69 3.25 -9.28
CA GLN A 97 -2.97 3.78 -8.82
C GLN A 97 -3.74 4.30 -10.03
N ASN A 98 -4.99 3.85 -10.18
CA ASN A 98 -5.83 4.21 -11.32
C ASN A 98 -6.44 5.61 -11.16
N ASN A 99 -6.63 6.06 -9.92
CA ASN A 99 -7.31 7.30 -9.58
C ASN A 99 -6.42 8.17 -8.69
N LEU A 100 -6.70 9.47 -8.68
CA LEU A 100 -6.11 10.41 -7.73
C LEU A 100 -6.45 10.01 -6.28
N PRO A 101 -5.55 10.25 -5.31
CA PRO A 101 -5.83 10.02 -3.90
C PRO A 101 -7.04 10.80 -3.41
N GLU A 102 -7.80 10.20 -2.50
CA GLU A 102 -9.03 10.78 -1.96
C GLU A 102 -8.81 12.10 -1.23
N LEU A 103 -7.61 12.33 -0.67
CA LEU A 103 -7.29 13.56 0.07
C LEU A 103 -7.08 14.78 -0.83
N ILE A 104 -6.74 14.58 -2.10
CA ILE A 104 -6.50 15.63 -3.09
C ILE A 104 -7.55 15.63 -4.20
N SER A 105 -8.69 14.98 -3.98
CA SER A 105 -9.78 14.86 -4.96
C SER A 105 -11.15 15.07 -4.29
N GLY A 106 -12.15 15.43 -5.12
CA GLY A 106 -13.49 15.77 -4.66
C GLY A 106 -13.50 16.86 -3.57
N TRP A 107 -14.49 16.79 -2.67
CA TRP A 107 -14.68 17.79 -1.62
C TRP A 107 -13.50 17.89 -0.64
N ARG A 108 -12.72 16.82 -0.44
CA ARG A 108 -11.52 16.87 0.40
C ARG A 108 -10.42 17.67 -0.27
N GLY A 109 -10.26 17.49 -1.58
CA GLY A 109 -9.32 18.27 -2.38
C GLY A 109 -9.63 19.76 -2.32
N GLU A 110 -10.91 20.15 -2.38
CA GLU A 110 -11.34 21.54 -2.27
C GLU A 110 -10.93 22.19 -0.94
N LEU A 111 -10.84 21.41 0.15
CA LEU A 111 -10.48 21.92 1.47
C LEU A 111 -8.97 21.98 1.73
N MET A 112 -8.21 21.01 1.20
CA MET A 112 -6.82 20.82 1.63
C MET A 112 -5.85 20.34 0.55
N ALA A 113 -6.23 20.24 -0.73
CA ALA A 113 -5.32 19.79 -1.79
C ALA A 113 -4.09 20.71 -1.90
N GLU A 114 -4.29 22.03 -1.92
CA GLU A 114 -3.19 22.99 -2.06
C GLU A 114 -2.20 22.89 -0.88
N ALA A 115 -2.72 22.86 0.35
CA ALA A 115 -1.90 22.71 1.55
C ALA A 115 -1.17 21.37 1.58
N LEU A 116 -1.81 20.28 1.16
CA LEU A 116 -1.18 18.96 1.03
C LEU A 116 -0.09 18.96 -0.05
N HIS A 117 -0.32 19.60 -1.20
CA HIS A 117 0.69 19.70 -2.26
C HIS A 117 1.91 20.50 -1.79
N ASN A 118 1.71 21.62 -1.10
CA ASN A 118 2.80 22.40 -0.52
C ASN A 118 3.60 21.60 0.52
N LEU A 119 2.92 20.87 1.40
CA LEU A 119 3.55 19.99 2.38
C LEU A 119 4.37 18.87 1.72
N LEU A 120 3.84 18.27 0.64
CA LEU A 120 4.52 17.20 -0.08
C LEU A 120 5.79 17.66 -0.82
N GLN A 121 5.99 18.95 -1.07
CA GLN A 121 7.24 19.47 -1.64
C GLN A 121 8.45 19.31 -0.70
N GLU A 122 8.22 19.24 0.62
CA GLU A 122 9.28 18.99 1.61
C GLU A 122 9.82 17.56 1.57
N TYR A 123 9.13 16.66 0.87
CA TYR A 123 9.46 15.24 0.79
C TYR A 123 9.78 14.91 -0.67
N PRO A 124 11.05 14.76 -1.06
CA PRO A 124 11.37 14.44 -2.45
C PRO A 124 10.77 13.09 -2.86
N GLN A 125 10.39 13.00 -4.14
CA GLN A 125 9.89 11.77 -4.78
C GLN A 125 11.01 10.77 -5.02
#